data_AF-A0A7S3W170-F1
#
_entry.id   AF-A0A7S3W170-F1
#
_cell.length_a   1.000
_cell.length_b   1.000
_cell.length_c   1.000
_cell.angle_alpha   90.00
_cell.angle_beta   90.00
_cell.angle_gamma   90.00
#
_symmetry.space_group_name_H-M   'P 1'
#
loop_
_entity.id
_entity.type
_entity.pdbx_description
1 polymer ?
#
loop_
_entity_poly.entity_id
_entity_poly.type
_entity_poly.pdbx_seq_one_letter_code
_entity_poly.pdbx_strand_id
1 'polypeptide(L)'
;GRGSLLWDLSELNLASGSLRTVAANPASTWLGIARLLAALLLHIILVVVCRVLEMITLGLATPVLRAVQYVAPPPAAPVQYFVDRSGTLIGIASAALGLPSGEKSRVPWPPGVALRFTKRLRRGGFAPVCADIPFSDLNMQLVGSGAASGRLRLVRVGEGDAVAIHTCDTADTTAYVRFDSSEAPPAILAQSPRADISGFYDSPLSGELEAIVVTAQRSEVVPLSEGGRRLQAELARVRAAIDDANTAGGADETLELSIASRSLADDVWVVRSQSDTAPATFWLLAPYTSGSPRELLCARPALRGLSAALSPMAAVSIPARDGEQLPGYLTLPRAHQRLWSAGASDASSTPPPPPLVLCIHGGPNERDYAGFDPWVQLLAARGMAVLSVDYRGSTGYGRRFCNLAHGNVRGMHEDVEDARRWAVATGLAAPHRIAILGASWGGYLALGGATEVAATTALDDDAAASPRYAAVVAIVPLVAVG
;
A
#
# COMPACT_ATOMS: atom_id res chain seq x y z
N GLY A 1 17.17 -0.07 -1.50
CA GLY A 1 16.57 -0.12 -0.16
C GLY A 1 15.06 -0.07 -0.29
N ARG A 2 14.35 -0.99 0.36
CA ARG A 2 12.96 -0.74 0.79
C ARG A 2 13.05 0.28 1.93
N GLY A 3 12.17 1.28 1.93
CA GLY A 3 12.21 2.46 2.80
C GLY A 3 12.20 2.13 4.29
N SER A 4 13.37 1.89 4.86
CA SER A 4 13.58 1.78 6.29
C SER A 4 13.99 3.14 6.84
N LEU A 5 13.34 3.58 7.93
CA LEU A 5 13.81 4.67 8.80
C LEU A 5 15.16 4.37 9.47
N LEU A 6 15.66 3.14 9.33
CA LEU A 6 16.92 2.62 9.85
C LEU A 6 17.77 2.16 8.66
N TRP A 7 18.63 3.02 8.14
CA TRP A 7 19.51 2.68 7.02
C TRP A 7 20.94 3.09 7.31
N ASP A 8 21.87 2.21 6.97
CA ASP A 8 23.29 2.53 6.85
C ASP A 8 23.73 2.16 5.44
N LEU A 9 24.29 3.12 4.71
CA LEU A 9 24.90 2.89 3.42
C LEU A 9 26.33 2.42 3.66
N SER A 10 26.64 1.18 3.29
CA SER A 10 27.99 0.63 3.41
C SER A 10 28.54 0.28 2.03
N GLU A 11 29.81 0.63 1.82
CA GLU A 11 30.62 0.30 0.66
C GLU A 11 31.43 -0.96 1.00
N LEU A 12 31.15 -2.06 0.29
CA LEU A 12 31.92 -3.30 0.39
C LEU A 12 32.92 -3.36 -0.76
N ASN A 13 34.20 -3.30 -0.44
CA ASN A 13 35.26 -3.52 -1.41
C ASN A 13 35.46 -5.03 -1.60
N LEU A 14 34.97 -5.57 -2.72
CA LEU A 14 35.00 -7.01 -2.99
C LEU A 14 36.42 -7.60 -3.14
N ALA A 15 37.42 -6.79 -3.49
CA ALA A 15 38.79 -7.24 -3.68
C ALA A 15 39.57 -7.35 -2.35
N SER A 16 39.29 -6.46 -1.40
CA SER A 16 39.95 -6.44 -0.08
C SER A 16 39.08 -6.97 1.05
N GLY A 17 37.79 -7.21 0.80
CA GLY A 17 36.82 -7.60 1.82
C GLY A 17 36.48 -6.49 2.81
N SER A 18 36.99 -5.26 2.63
CA SER A 18 36.75 -4.18 3.59
C SER A 18 35.35 -3.60 3.43
N LEU A 19 34.61 -3.53 4.54
CA LEU A 19 33.31 -2.87 4.63
C LEU A 19 33.49 -1.48 5.27
N ARG A 20 33.08 -0.43 4.57
CA ARG A 20 33.11 0.96 5.08
C ARG A 20 31.72 1.54 5.08
N THR A 21 31.23 2.00 6.22
CA THR A 21 29.98 2.77 6.27
C THR A 21 30.22 4.17 5.68
N VAL A 22 29.55 4.45 4.56
CA VAL A 22 29.66 5.69 3.77
C VAL A 22 28.71 6.76 4.32
N ALA A 23 27.54 6.34 4.81
CA ALA A 23 26.57 7.21 5.45
C ALA A 23 25.72 6.37 6.42
N ALA A 24 25.51 6.87 7.63
CA ALA A 24 24.67 6.23 8.63
C ALA A 24 23.50 7.14 8.99
N ASN A 25 22.31 6.57 9.13
CA ASN A 25 21.19 7.32 9.68
C ASN A 25 21.43 7.52 11.19
N PRO A 26 21.30 8.73 11.75
CA PRO A 26 21.47 8.94 13.19
C PRO A 26 20.57 8.04 14.05
N ALA A 27 19.41 7.61 13.52
CA ALA A 27 18.47 6.71 14.18
C ALA A 27 18.77 5.21 13.96
N SER A 28 19.76 4.82 13.14
CA SER A 28 20.09 3.39 12.91
C SER A 28 20.76 2.71 14.10
N THR A 29 21.28 3.49 15.05
CA THR A 29 21.89 2.97 16.28
C THR A 29 20.94 3.03 17.46
N TRP A 30 21.06 2.10 18.41
CA TRP A 30 20.30 2.12 19.67
C TRP A 30 20.39 3.47 20.40
N LEU A 31 21.59 4.08 20.39
CA LEU A 31 21.82 5.39 20.98
C LEU A 31 21.08 6.51 20.22
N GLY A 32 20.96 6.36 18.90
CA GLY A 32 20.20 7.21 18.00
C GLY A 32 18.70 7.19 18.24
N ILE A 33 18.13 5.98 18.32
CA ILE A 33 16.71 5.76 18.65
C ILE A 33 16.42 6.33 20.05
N ALA A 34 17.29 6.06 21.02
CA ALA A 34 17.14 6.59 22.38
C ALA A 34 17.17 8.13 22.39
N ARG A 35 18.04 8.77 21.59
CA ARG A 35 18.08 10.23 21.45
C ARG A 35 16.84 10.79 20.75
N LEU A 36 16.34 10.12 19.71
CA LEU A 36 15.12 10.53 18.99
C LEU A 36 13.91 10.45 19.92
N LEU A 37 13.75 9.34 20.65
CA LEU A 37 12.68 9.14 21.62
C LEU A 37 12.80 10.11 22.79
N ALA A 38 14.01 10.35 23.31
CA ALA A 38 14.24 11.34 24.37
C ALA A 38 13.93 12.77 23.92
N ALA A 39 14.29 13.13 22.69
CA ALA A 39 13.95 14.43 22.11
C ALA A 39 12.44 14.58 21.91
N LEU A 40 11.75 13.51 21.47
CA LEU A 40 10.30 13.49 21.32
C LEU A 40 9.59 13.60 22.68
N LEU A 41 10.06 12.86 23.69
CA LEU A 41 9.53 12.90 25.05
C LEU A 41 9.76 14.28 25.68
N LEU A 42 10.97 14.82 25.55
CA LEU A 42 11.28 16.17 26.03
C LEU A 42 10.41 17.21 25.34
N HIS A 43 10.14 17.04 24.04
CA HIS A 43 9.26 17.92 23.29
C HIS A 43 7.80 17.82 23.76
N ILE A 44 7.28 16.61 23.98
CA ILE A 44 5.93 16.40 24.54
C ILE A 44 5.84 17.02 25.94
N ILE A 45 6.82 16.78 26.80
CA ILE A 45 6.90 17.37 28.14
C ILE A 45 6.95 18.89 28.05
N LEU A 46 7.77 19.47 27.16
CA LEU A 46 7.89 20.92 27.00
C LEU A 46 6.58 21.52 26.47
N VAL A 47 5.91 20.88 25.51
CA VAL A 47 4.62 21.32 24.97
C VAL A 47 3.53 21.25 26.04
N VAL A 48 3.47 20.17 26.81
CA VAL A 48 2.52 19.99 27.91
C VAL A 48 2.79 21.01 29.01
N VAL A 49 4.04 21.20 29.42
CA VAL A 49 4.43 22.19 30.44
C VAL A 49 4.14 23.61 29.95
N CYS A 50 4.46 23.95 28.70
CA CYS A 50 4.12 25.24 28.12
C CYS A 50 2.60 25.46 28.04
N ARG A 51 1.81 24.44 27.67
CA ARG A 51 0.33 24.49 27.63
C ARG A 51 -0.28 24.62 29.02
N VAL A 52 0.28 23.93 30.02
CA VAL A 52 -0.15 24.02 31.42
C VAL A 52 0.23 25.37 32.01
N LEU A 53 1.44 25.86 31.75
CA LEU A 53 1.87 27.20 32.13
C LEU A 53 1.04 28.27 31.42
N GLU A 54 0.70 28.09 30.14
CA GLU A 54 -0.26 28.93 29.41
C GLU A 54 -1.63 28.90 30.07
N MET A 55 -2.19 27.75 30.43
CA MET A 55 -3.46 27.69 31.16
C MET A 55 -3.41 28.38 32.52
N ILE A 56 -2.29 28.26 33.25
CA ILE A 56 -2.09 28.90 34.56
C ILE A 56 -1.91 30.42 34.40
N THR A 57 -1.21 30.87 33.36
CA THR A 57 -0.94 32.31 33.12
C THR A 57 -2.09 33.02 32.39
N LEU A 58 -2.82 32.34 31.49
CA LEU A 58 -3.99 32.86 30.77
C LEU A 58 -5.29 32.76 31.58
N GLY A 59 -5.22 32.28 32.82
CA GLY A 59 -6.26 32.46 33.84
C GLY A 59 -6.56 33.92 34.18
N LEU A 60 -5.78 34.88 33.66
CA LEU A 60 -6.05 36.32 33.71
C LEU A 60 -5.64 36.99 32.37
N ALA A 61 -6.62 37.11 31.46
CA ALA A 61 -6.76 38.12 30.39
C ALA A 61 -5.71 38.25 29.25
N THR A 62 -6.18 37.92 28.03
CA THR A 62 -5.89 38.49 26.67
C THR A 62 -4.57 38.16 25.93
N PRO A 63 -4.59 38.20 24.56
CA PRO A 63 -3.73 37.38 23.71
C PRO A 63 -2.48 38.10 23.22
N VAL A 64 -1.30 37.54 23.51
CA VAL A 64 -0.03 37.96 22.89
C VAL A 64 0.73 36.73 22.40
N LEU A 65 0.31 36.19 21.26
CA LEU A 65 1.11 35.26 20.47
C LEU A 65 2.06 36.08 19.59
N ARG A 66 3.29 36.34 20.06
CA ARG A 66 4.46 36.69 19.23
C ARG A 66 5.69 36.84 20.12
N ALA A 67 6.50 35.78 20.20
CA ALA A 67 7.97 35.79 20.32
C ALA A 67 8.46 34.53 21.03
N VAL A 68 8.44 33.41 20.32
CA VAL A 68 9.45 32.38 20.58
C VAL A 68 10.14 32.09 19.26
N GLN A 69 11.25 32.78 19.04
CA GLN A 69 12.23 32.43 18.02
C GLN A 69 12.91 31.13 18.46
N TYR A 70 12.41 29.98 18.01
CA TYR A 70 13.14 28.72 18.15
C TYR A 70 14.00 28.48 16.91
N VAL A 71 15.31 28.62 17.10
CA VAL A 71 16.33 28.05 16.21
C VAL A 71 16.56 26.60 16.66
N ALA A 72 16.15 25.64 15.83
CA ALA A 72 16.77 24.34 15.76
C ALA A 72 16.75 23.90 14.29
N PRO A 73 17.90 23.51 13.69
CA PRO A 73 17.88 22.90 12.37
C PRO A 73 17.09 21.59 12.46
N PRO A 74 16.32 21.21 11.42
CA PRO A 74 15.51 20.01 11.47
C PRO A 74 16.38 18.76 11.65
N PRO A 75 15.83 17.66 12.24
CA PRO A 75 16.45 16.34 12.10
C PRO A 75 16.72 16.11 10.62
N ALA A 76 17.94 15.69 10.27
CA ALA A 76 18.42 15.61 8.89
C ALA A 76 17.31 15.06 7.98
N ALA A 77 16.82 15.93 7.09
CA ALA A 77 15.74 15.60 6.17
C ALA A 77 16.05 14.27 5.45
N PRO A 78 15.06 13.39 5.24
CA PRO A 78 15.30 12.17 4.49
C PRO A 78 15.87 12.53 3.11
N VAL A 79 17.04 11.96 2.81
CA VAL A 79 17.73 12.11 1.52
C VAL A 79 17.76 10.75 0.83
N GLN A 80 17.24 10.68 -0.39
CA GLN A 80 17.34 9.50 -1.24
C GLN A 80 18.37 9.77 -2.33
N TYR A 81 19.35 8.88 -2.43
CA TYR A 81 20.39 8.93 -3.46
C TYR A 81 20.03 8.04 -4.63
N PHE A 82 20.22 8.54 -5.84
CA PHE A 82 20.05 7.79 -7.09
C PHE A 82 21.42 7.47 -7.65
N VAL A 83 21.71 6.18 -7.81
CA VAL A 83 22.95 5.70 -8.43
C VAL A 83 22.63 5.04 -9.76
N ASP A 84 23.52 5.20 -10.73
CA ASP A 84 23.48 4.39 -11.95
C ASP A 84 24.02 2.97 -11.68
N ARG A 85 24.06 2.15 -12.74
CA ARG A 85 24.50 0.75 -12.66
C ARG A 85 25.96 0.57 -12.26
N SER A 86 26.79 1.59 -12.45
CA SER A 86 28.19 1.59 -12.01
C SER A 86 28.33 1.93 -10.52
N GLY A 87 27.22 2.23 -9.83
CA GLY A 87 27.22 2.77 -8.47
C GLY A 87 27.54 4.26 -8.43
N THR A 88 27.65 4.92 -9.58
CA THR A 88 27.93 6.36 -9.63
C THR A 88 26.68 7.12 -9.22
N LEU A 89 26.83 8.01 -8.21
CA LEU A 89 25.77 8.93 -7.81
C LEU A 89 25.38 9.84 -8.97
N ILE A 90 24.13 9.76 -9.41
CA ILE A 90 23.55 10.54 -10.52
C ILE A 90 22.54 11.58 -10.06
N GLY A 91 22.00 11.46 -8.84
CA GLY A 91 21.09 12.47 -8.31
C GLY A 91 20.68 12.25 -6.85
N ILE A 92 19.98 13.23 -6.31
CA ILE A 92 19.57 13.31 -4.90
C ILE A 92 18.13 13.84 -4.83
N ALA A 93 17.28 13.17 -4.08
CA ALA A 93 16.02 13.72 -3.58
C ALA A 93 16.20 14.08 -2.11
N SER A 94 15.88 15.31 -1.71
CA SER A 94 16.01 15.77 -0.32
C SER A 94 14.79 16.57 0.09
N ALA A 95 14.36 16.50 1.35
CA ALA A 95 13.30 17.37 1.81
C ALA A 95 13.76 18.85 1.78
N ALA A 96 12.93 19.69 1.18
CA ALA A 96 12.98 21.14 1.25
C ALA A 96 11.86 21.59 2.20
N LEU A 97 12.20 22.44 3.17
CA LEU A 97 11.19 23.19 3.89
C LEU A 97 10.78 24.35 3.00
N GLY A 98 9.49 24.46 2.70
CA GLY A 98 8.91 25.57 1.95
C GLY A 98 9.08 26.86 2.75
N LEU A 99 10.24 27.50 2.59
CA LEU A 99 10.48 28.86 3.02
C LEU A 99 10.05 29.76 1.85
N PRO A 100 9.03 30.62 2.02
CA PRO A 100 8.71 31.62 1.01
C PRO A 100 9.98 32.39 0.65
N SER A 101 10.28 32.51 -0.64
CA SER A 101 11.44 33.25 -1.14
C SER A 101 11.31 34.72 -0.76
N GLY A 102 11.90 35.11 0.38
CA GLY A 102 11.96 36.50 0.83
C GLY A 102 11.85 36.72 2.34
N GLU A 103 11.23 35.80 3.10
CA GLU A 103 11.04 35.98 4.54
C GLU A 103 11.85 34.96 5.36
N LYS A 104 13.09 35.32 5.69
CA LYS A 104 13.97 34.55 6.60
C LYS A 104 13.44 34.43 8.04
N SER A 105 12.27 34.98 8.38
CA SER A 105 11.83 35.13 9.77
C SER A 105 10.49 34.49 10.15
N ARG A 106 9.70 33.98 9.20
CA ARG A 106 8.39 33.38 9.49
C ARG A 106 8.14 32.13 8.66
N VAL A 107 8.23 30.98 9.33
CA VAL A 107 7.80 29.70 8.79
C VAL A 107 6.34 29.51 9.24
N PRO A 108 5.34 29.45 8.34
CA PRO A 108 3.99 29.09 8.73
C PRO A 108 3.98 27.66 9.29
N TRP A 109 3.20 27.42 10.36
CA TRP A 109 3.06 26.09 10.95
C TRP A 109 1.71 25.46 10.52
N PRO A 110 1.72 24.21 10.02
CA PRO A 110 2.89 23.37 9.76
C PRO A 110 3.68 23.87 8.53
N PRO A 111 5.02 23.79 8.53
CA PRO A 111 5.81 24.10 7.34
C PRO A 111 5.40 23.17 6.21
N GLY A 112 5.15 23.71 5.03
CA GLY A 112 5.04 22.90 3.83
C GLY A 112 6.35 22.14 3.64
N VAL A 113 6.30 20.81 3.68
CA VAL A 113 7.44 19.96 3.32
C VAL A 113 7.30 19.65 1.84
N ALA A 114 8.37 19.86 1.08
CA ALA A 114 8.46 19.48 -0.32
C ALA A 114 9.68 18.58 -0.53
N LEU A 115 9.74 17.81 -1.62
CA LEU A 115 10.96 17.15 -2.06
C LEU A 115 11.60 17.94 -3.19
N ARG A 116 12.89 18.23 -3.03
CA ARG A 116 13.75 18.76 -4.07
C ARG A 116 14.47 17.62 -4.76
N PHE A 117 14.40 17.60 -6.09
CA PHE A 117 15.10 16.65 -6.93
C PHE A 117 16.27 17.31 -7.62
N THR A 118 17.46 16.76 -7.44
CA THR A 118 18.67 17.26 -8.07
C THR A 118 19.44 16.17 -8.80
N LYS A 119 20.16 16.58 -9.83
CA LYS A 119 21.01 15.73 -10.66
C LYS A 119 22.46 16.13 -10.55
N ARG A 120 23.37 15.16 -10.71
CA ARG A 120 24.81 15.42 -10.72
C ARG A 120 25.21 16.05 -12.06
N LEU A 121 25.91 17.18 -12.00
CA LEU A 121 26.46 17.85 -13.18
C LEU A 121 27.77 17.19 -13.65
N ARG A 122 28.06 17.26 -14.96
CA ARG A 122 29.31 16.73 -15.56
C ARG A 122 30.57 17.31 -14.90
N ARG A 123 30.54 18.57 -14.45
CA ARG A 123 31.65 19.28 -13.78
C ARG A 123 31.66 19.13 -12.25
N GLY A 124 30.82 18.25 -11.68
CA GLY A 124 30.61 18.14 -10.24
C GLY A 124 29.51 19.09 -9.72
N GLY A 125 28.97 18.78 -8.54
CA GLY A 125 27.82 19.49 -7.96
C GLY A 125 26.46 18.95 -8.41
N PHE A 126 25.39 19.52 -7.85
CA PHE A 126 24.01 19.11 -8.10
C PHE A 126 23.14 20.29 -8.53
N ALA A 127 22.26 20.08 -9.51
CA ALA A 127 21.31 21.09 -9.97
C ALA A 127 19.86 20.55 -9.89
N PRO A 128 18.86 21.38 -9.59
CA PRO A 128 17.46 20.97 -9.64
C PRO A 128 17.07 20.43 -11.02
N VAL A 129 16.20 19.41 -11.02
CA VAL A 129 15.67 18.82 -12.25
C VAL A 129 14.19 19.10 -12.46
N CYS A 130 13.47 19.44 -11.38
CA CYS A 130 12.10 19.94 -11.39
C CYS A 130 11.95 20.98 -10.27
N ALA A 131 10.79 21.66 -10.23
CA ALA A 131 10.40 22.46 -9.06
C ALA A 131 10.28 21.57 -7.80
N ASP A 132 10.42 22.15 -6.61
CA ASP A 132 10.21 21.42 -5.37
C ASP A 132 8.75 20.91 -5.32
N ILE A 133 8.57 19.60 -5.15
CA ILE A 133 7.25 18.96 -5.20
C ILE A 133 6.71 18.83 -3.78
N PRO A 134 5.56 19.44 -3.43
CA PRO A 134 4.98 19.30 -2.10
C PRO A 134 4.77 17.83 -1.72
N PHE A 135 5.00 17.50 -0.45
CA PHE A 135 4.84 16.14 0.04
C PHE A 135 3.40 15.62 -0.12
N SER A 136 2.42 16.53 -0.07
CA SER A 136 1.00 16.24 -0.34
C SER A 136 0.71 15.80 -1.78
N ASP A 137 1.53 16.24 -2.72
CA ASP A 137 1.30 16.07 -4.16
C ASP A 137 2.08 14.86 -4.68
N LEU A 138 3.07 14.43 -3.92
CA LEU A 138 3.72 13.16 -4.14
C LEU A 138 2.78 12.04 -3.69
N ASN A 139 2.65 11.01 -4.53
CA ASN A 139 2.09 9.74 -4.11
C ASN A 139 3.10 8.94 -3.28
N MET A 140 3.67 9.57 -2.26
CA MET A 140 4.42 8.87 -1.23
C MET A 140 3.38 8.29 -0.29
N GLN A 141 2.94 7.06 -0.60
CA GLN A 141 2.74 6.11 0.50
C GLN A 141 3.96 6.26 1.40
N LEU A 142 3.72 6.83 2.57
CA LEU A 142 4.75 7.14 3.55
C LEU A 142 5.67 5.92 3.68
N VAL A 143 6.97 6.20 3.66
CA VAL A 143 8.05 5.32 4.12
C VAL A 143 7.52 4.16 4.97
N GLY A 144 7.29 2.98 4.35
CA GLY A 144 7.01 1.74 5.07
C GLY A 144 5.65 1.05 4.89
N SER A 145 4.64 1.58 4.20
CA SER A 145 3.37 0.86 3.92
C SER A 145 3.18 0.57 2.42
N GLY A 146 2.84 -0.66 2.02
CA GLY A 146 2.48 -1.00 0.63
C GLY A 146 0.98 -0.74 0.32
N ALA A 147 0.48 -0.81 -0.92
CA ALA A 147 1.15 -0.95 -2.21
C ALA A 147 0.81 0.19 -3.20
N ALA A 148 1.85 0.93 -3.54
CA ALA A 148 2.15 1.75 -4.70
C ALA A 148 3.66 1.91 -4.53
N SER A 149 4.45 1.31 -5.41
CA SER A 149 5.85 0.89 -5.13
C SER A 149 6.88 1.98 -4.74
N GLY A 150 6.47 3.22 -4.43
CA GLY A 150 7.31 4.28 -3.88
C GLY A 150 8.53 4.57 -4.74
N ARG A 151 8.49 4.17 -6.03
CA ARG A 151 9.68 4.10 -6.85
C ARG A 151 9.84 5.42 -7.57
N LEU A 152 10.38 6.35 -6.83
CA LEU A 152 10.98 7.56 -7.34
C LEU A 152 12.23 7.21 -8.13
N ARG A 153 12.37 7.72 -9.36
CA ARG A 153 13.49 7.38 -10.23
C ARG A 153 14.10 8.60 -10.89
N LEU A 154 15.43 8.66 -10.86
CA LEU A 154 16.18 9.59 -11.68
C LEU A 154 16.79 8.78 -12.83
N VAL A 155 16.39 9.10 -14.07
CA VAL A 155 16.80 8.35 -15.26
C VAL A 155 17.52 9.31 -16.21
N ARG A 156 18.78 9.02 -16.52
CA ARG A 156 19.49 9.74 -17.58
C ARG A 156 18.99 9.27 -18.93
N VAL A 157 18.44 10.18 -19.75
CA VAL A 157 17.95 9.87 -21.10
C VAL A 157 18.76 10.69 -22.11
N GLY A 158 19.74 10.04 -22.75
CA GLY A 158 20.64 10.69 -23.71
C GLY A 158 21.63 11.66 -23.02
N GLU A 159 21.91 12.80 -23.67
CA GLU A 159 22.72 13.88 -23.08
C GLU A 159 21.95 14.70 -22.00
N GLY A 160 20.63 14.54 -21.92
CA GLY A 160 19.78 15.13 -20.89
C GLY A 160 19.62 14.20 -19.68
N ASP A 161 19.62 14.78 -18.48
CA ASP A 161 19.24 14.03 -17.27
C ASP A 161 17.79 14.39 -16.93
N ALA A 162 16.91 13.40 -16.89
CA ALA A 162 15.49 13.53 -16.57
C ALA A 162 15.16 12.84 -15.23
N VAL A 163 14.06 13.24 -14.59
CA VAL A 163 13.54 12.57 -13.39
C VAL A 163 12.16 12.04 -13.70
N ALA A 164 11.94 10.76 -13.43
CA ALA A 164 10.64 10.14 -13.55
C ALA A 164 10.07 9.84 -12.16
N ILE A 165 8.93 10.43 -11.87
CA ILE A 165 8.31 10.47 -10.55
C ILE A 165 6.95 9.80 -10.62
N HIS A 166 6.68 8.92 -9.66
CA HIS A 166 5.35 8.39 -9.43
C HIS A 166 4.61 9.38 -8.52
N THR A 167 3.61 10.06 -9.06
CA THR A 167 2.91 11.18 -8.42
C THR A 167 1.40 10.99 -8.51
N CYS A 168 0.64 11.71 -7.68
CA CYS A 168 -0.80 11.85 -7.81
C CYS A 168 -1.20 13.31 -8.07
N ASP A 169 -0.28 14.18 -8.46
CA ASP A 169 -0.58 15.60 -8.73
C ASP A 169 -1.38 15.81 -10.03
N THR A 170 -1.19 14.95 -11.03
CA THR A 170 -1.74 15.16 -12.38
C THR A 170 -3.19 14.71 -12.56
N ALA A 171 -3.68 13.80 -11.70
CA ALA A 171 -5.02 13.22 -11.77
C ALA A 171 -5.44 12.72 -10.37
N ASP A 172 -6.66 12.17 -10.24
CA ASP A 172 -7.06 11.52 -8.99
C ASP A 172 -6.24 10.25 -8.73
N THR A 173 -6.10 9.40 -9.74
CA THR A 173 -5.20 8.26 -9.72
C THR A 173 -3.78 8.68 -10.06
N THR A 174 -2.85 7.81 -9.69
CA THR A 174 -1.43 8.10 -9.85
C THR A 174 -0.95 8.01 -11.30
N ALA A 175 0.05 8.84 -11.60
CA ALA A 175 0.75 8.87 -12.86
C ALA A 175 2.26 8.72 -12.64
N TYR A 176 2.93 8.08 -13.59
CA TYR A 176 4.36 8.10 -13.70
C TYR A 176 4.74 9.18 -14.72
N VAL A 177 5.38 10.24 -14.24
CA VAL A 177 5.62 11.46 -15.02
C VAL A 177 7.10 11.76 -15.12
N ARG A 178 7.54 12.28 -16.27
CA ARG A 178 8.93 12.63 -16.56
C ARG A 178 9.11 14.14 -16.59
N PHE A 179 10.08 14.62 -15.83
CA PHE A 179 10.58 15.98 -15.85
C PHE A 179 11.93 16.03 -16.60
N ASP A 180 11.98 16.78 -17.69
CA ASP A 180 13.21 17.01 -18.45
C ASP A 180 13.97 18.26 -17.96
N SER A 181 13.25 19.24 -17.39
CA SER A 181 13.81 20.41 -16.73
C SER A 181 12.82 21.00 -15.71
N SER A 182 13.30 21.94 -14.88
CA SER A 182 12.44 22.68 -13.93
C SER A 182 11.49 23.68 -14.56
N GLU A 183 11.66 23.97 -15.86
CA GLU A 183 10.88 24.99 -16.58
C GLU A 183 9.88 24.36 -17.55
N ALA A 184 10.03 23.07 -17.88
CA ALA A 184 9.13 22.35 -18.78
C ALA A 184 8.02 21.62 -17.99
N PRO A 185 6.79 21.57 -18.51
CA PRO A 185 5.75 20.74 -17.93
C PRO A 185 6.15 19.25 -18.01
N PRO A 186 5.80 18.43 -17.00
CA PRO A 186 6.13 17.02 -17.02
C PRO A 186 5.37 16.27 -18.10
N ALA A 187 6.04 15.32 -18.76
CA ALA A 187 5.42 14.39 -19.69
C ALA A 187 4.88 13.18 -18.93
N ILE A 188 3.59 12.84 -19.09
CA ILE A 188 3.00 11.64 -18.51
C ILE A 188 3.50 10.42 -19.29
N LEU A 189 4.29 9.56 -18.63
CA LEU A 189 4.78 8.32 -19.22
C LEU A 189 3.78 7.17 -19.09
N ALA A 190 3.06 7.13 -17.97
CA ALA A 190 2.06 6.11 -17.72
C ALA A 190 1.03 6.59 -16.70
N GLN A 191 -0.23 6.21 -16.86
CA GLN A 191 -1.30 6.48 -15.92
C GLN A 191 -2.44 5.50 -16.16
N SER A 192 -3.33 5.32 -15.19
CA SER A 192 -4.56 4.56 -15.36
C SER A 192 -5.71 5.30 -14.70
N PRO A 193 -6.85 5.50 -15.38
CA PRO A 193 -8.02 6.11 -14.76
C PRO A 193 -8.75 5.16 -13.79
N ARG A 194 -8.41 3.86 -13.78
CA ARG A 194 -9.13 2.84 -13.01
C ARG A 194 -8.62 2.64 -11.59
N ALA A 195 -7.34 2.84 -11.36
CA ALA A 195 -6.65 2.59 -10.10
C ALA A 195 -5.22 3.14 -10.15
N ASP A 196 -4.58 3.22 -9.00
CA ASP A 196 -3.18 3.61 -8.92
C ASP A 196 -2.24 2.55 -9.53
N ILE A 197 -1.08 3.01 -9.96
CA ILE A 197 0.02 2.15 -10.41
C ILE A 197 0.57 1.41 -9.18
N SER A 198 0.41 0.09 -9.14
CA SER A 198 0.85 -0.77 -8.05
C SER A 198 2.27 -1.31 -8.26
N GLY A 199 2.78 -1.30 -9.50
CA GLY A 199 4.11 -1.84 -9.82
C GLY A 199 4.68 -1.36 -11.15
N PHE A 200 5.94 -1.71 -11.39
CA PHE A 200 6.67 -1.35 -12.60
C PHE A 200 7.57 -2.52 -13.02
N TYR A 201 7.68 -2.74 -14.33
CA TYR A 201 8.66 -3.63 -14.94
C TYR A 201 9.64 -2.83 -15.79
N ASP A 202 10.91 -3.01 -15.50
CA ASP A 202 12.00 -2.34 -16.21
C ASP A 202 12.87 -3.37 -16.90
N SER A 203 13.43 -2.98 -18.04
CA SER A 203 14.45 -3.77 -18.70
C SER A 203 15.68 -3.89 -17.78
N PRO A 204 16.10 -5.12 -17.41
CA PRO A 204 17.36 -5.33 -16.70
C PRO A 204 18.56 -4.89 -17.52
N LEU A 205 18.45 -4.73 -18.84
CA LEU A 205 19.55 -4.33 -19.73
C LEU A 205 19.62 -2.81 -19.97
N SER A 206 18.49 -2.16 -20.30
CA SER A 206 18.49 -0.72 -20.62
C SER A 206 18.05 0.15 -19.44
N GLY A 207 17.30 -0.40 -18.48
CA GLY A 207 16.61 0.37 -17.44
C GLY A 207 15.37 1.11 -17.98
N GLU A 208 15.02 0.91 -19.24
CA GLU A 208 13.78 1.40 -19.83
C GLU A 208 12.58 0.84 -19.07
N LEU A 209 11.57 1.68 -18.86
CA LEU A 209 10.28 1.24 -18.33
C LEU A 209 9.54 0.47 -19.41
N GLU A 210 9.39 -0.84 -19.23
CA GLU A 210 8.75 -1.74 -20.19
C GLU A 210 7.23 -1.79 -19.98
N ALA A 211 6.78 -1.84 -18.74
CA ALA A 211 5.36 -1.92 -18.38
C ALA A 211 5.08 -1.39 -16.97
N ILE A 212 3.83 -1.02 -16.69
CA ILE A 212 3.33 -0.78 -15.33
C ILE A 212 2.37 -1.89 -14.92
N VAL A 213 2.17 -2.02 -13.61
CA VAL A 213 1.11 -2.86 -13.04
C VAL A 213 0.05 -1.93 -12.44
N VAL A 214 -1.21 -2.19 -12.76
CA VAL A 214 -2.38 -1.48 -12.22
C VAL A 214 -3.24 -2.50 -11.51
N THR A 215 -3.64 -2.22 -10.27
CA THR A 215 -4.46 -3.14 -9.47
C THR A 215 -5.74 -2.46 -9.02
N ALA A 216 -6.78 -2.56 -9.85
CA ALA A 216 -8.13 -2.11 -9.49
C ALA A 216 -8.79 -3.12 -8.55
N GLN A 217 -9.26 -4.24 -9.09
CA GLN A 217 -9.70 -5.40 -8.32
C GLN A 217 -8.70 -6.56 -8.39
N ARG A 218 -8.15 -6.77 -9.59
CA ARG A 218 -7.06 -7.70 -9.91
C ARG A 218 -5.92 -6.97 -10.59
N SER A 219 -4.74 -7.57 -10.57
CA SER A 219 -3.55 -6.97 -11.14
C SER A 219 -3.51 -7.13 -12.65
N GLU A 220 -3.21 -6.05 -13.36
CA GLU A 220 -3.06 -6.02 -14.81
C GLU A 220 -1.71 -5.43 -15.19
N VAL A 221 -1.02 -6.10 -16.11
CA VAL A 221 0.21 -5.59 -16.71
C VAL A 221 -0.14 -4.76 -17.93
N VAL A 222 0.16 -3.47 -17.89
CA VAL A 222 -0.06 -2.53 -19.01
C VAL A 222 1.29 -2.30 -19.70
N PRO A 223 1.49 -2.83 -20.92
CA PRO A 223 2.74 -2.65 -21.65
C PRO A 223 2.89 -1.21 -22.15
N LEU A 224 4.08 -0.65 -22.00
CA LEU A 224 4.42 0.73 -22.41
C LEU A 224 5.43 0.76 -23.56
N SER A 225 6.17 -0.33 -23.77
CA SER A 225 7.10 -0.50 -24.87
C SER A 225 7.02 -1.88 -25.50
N GLU A 226 7.84 -2.13 -26.52
CA GLU A 226 7.96 -3.46 -27.13
C GLU A 226 8.44 -4.51 -26.13
N GLY A 227 9.35 -4.12 -25.22
CA GLY A 227 9.78 -4.98 -24.12
C GLY A 227 8.61 -5.37 -23.20
N GLY A 228 7.70 -4.44 -22.95
CA GLY A 228 6.47 -4.70 -22.18
C GLY A 228 5.51 -5.64 -22.89
N ARG A 229 5.29 -5.46 -24.20
CA ARG A 229 4.44 -6.36 -25.00
C ARG A 229 5.01 -7.77 -25.03
N ARG A 230 6.33 -7.90 -25.21
CA ARG A 230 7.03 -9.18 -25.13
C ARG A 230 6.88 -9.81 -23.75
N LEU A 231 7.07 -9.04 -22.68
CA LEU A 231 6.85 -9.52 -21.31
C LEU A 231 5.44 -10.06 -21.11
N GLN A 232 4.42 -9.34 -21.57
CA GLN A 232 3.04 -9.79 -21.49
C GLN A 232 2.80 -11.09 -22.28
N ALA A 233 3.36 -11.20 -23.48
CA ALA A 233 3.27 -12.41 -24.30
C ALA A 233 3.94 -13.63 -23.62
N GLU A 234 5.09 -13.43 -22.97
CA GLU A 234 5.77 -14.50 -22.23
C GLU A 234 5.00 -14.93 -20.98
N LEU A 235 4.40 -13.99 -20.25
CA LEU A 235 3.50 -14.36 -19.14
C LEU A 235 2.29 -15.15 -19.64
N ALA A 236 1.72 -14.81 -20.80
CA ALA A 236 0.64 -15.58 -21.41
C ALA A 236 1.08 -17.00 -21.84
N ARG A 237 2.32 -17.15 -22.36
CA ARG A 237 2.90 -18.46 -22.67
C ARG A 237 3.11 -19.31 -21.40
N VAL A 238 3.61 -18.71 -20.32
CA VAL A 238 3.74 -19.39 -19.02
C VAL A 238 2.38 -19.81 -18.50
N ARG A 239 1.38 -18.95 -18.61
CA ARG A 239 0.00 -19.24 -18.21
C ARG A 239 -0.54 -20.47 -18.95
N ALA A 240 -0.42 -20.49 -20.28
CA ALA A 240 -0.86 -21.62 -21.09
C ALA A 240 -0.16 -22.93 -20.68
N ALA A 241 1.16 -22.90 -20.46
CA ALA A 241 1.91 -24.08 -20.01
C ALA A 241 1.47 -24.59 -18.62
N ILE A 242 1.09 -23.69 -17.71
CA ILE A 242 0.54 -24.06 -16.39
C ILE A 242 -0.85 -24.68 -16.54
N ASP A 243 -1.72 -24.08 -17.36
CA ASP A 243 -3.07 -24.57 -17.61
C ASP A 243 -3.04 -25.95 -18.28
N ASP A 244 -2.16 -26.17 -19.26
CA ASP A 244 -1.96 -27.47 -19.93
C ASP A 244 -1.47 -28.56 -18.96
N ALA A 245 -0.64 -28.20 -17.98
CA ALA A 245 -0.18 -29.13 -16.96
C ALA A 245 -1.28 -29.46 -15.93
N ASN A 246 -2.27 -28.59 -15.75
CA ASN A 246 -3.39 -28.73 -14.80
C ASN A 246 -4.57 -29.53 -15.38
N THR A 247 -4.28 -30.74 -15.88
CA THR A 247 -5.24 -31.64 -16.54
C THR A 247 -6.46 -32.05 -15.69
N ALA A 248 -6.42 -31.86 -14.37
CA ALA A 248 -7.49 -32.24 -13.43
C ALA A 248 -8.43 -31.09 -13.01
N GLY A 249 -8.11 -29.83 -13.32
CA GLY A 249 -8.79 -28.66 -12.74
C GLY A 249 -9.41 -27.66 -13.72
N GLY A 250 -9.11 -27.77 -15.02
CA GLY A 250 -9.45 -26.74 -16.00
C GLY A 250 -8.63 -25.45 -15.82
N ALA A 251 -8.84 -24.47 -16.69
CA ALA A 251 -8.16 -23.18 -16.59
C ALA A 251 -8.66 -22.39 -15.38
N ASP A 252 -7.77 -21.98 -14.48
CA ASP A 252 -8.11 -21.16 -13.31
C ASP A 252 -8.20 -19.69 -13.71
N GLU A 253 -9.40 -19.17 -13.95
CA GLU A 253 -9.62 -17.76 -14.36
C GLU A 253 -9.03 -16.74 -13.37
N THR A 254 -8.74 -17.13 -12.14
CA THR A 254 -8.18 -16.27 -11.09
C THR A 254 -6.65 -16.30 -11.01
N LEU A 255 -5.98 -17.12 -11.84
CA LEU A 255 -4.53 -17.27 -11.85
C LEU A 255 -3.82 -16.02 -12.38
N GLU A 256 -3.11 -15.33 -11.49
CA GLU A 256 -2.27 -14.17 -11.77
C GLU A 256 -0.80 -14.56 -11.88
N LEU A 257 -0.10 -13.94 -12.83
CA LEU A 257 1.34 -14.07 -13.01
C LEU A 257 2.05 -12.74 -12.80
N SER A 258 3.21 -12.80 -12.16
CA SER A 258 4.08 -11.64 -11.93
C SER A 258 5.54 -12.04 -12.08
N ILE A 259 6.40 -11.10 -12.46
CA ILE A 259 7.84 -11.36 -12.45
C ILE A 259 8.38 -11.15 -11.05
N ALA A 260 8.93 -12.21 -10.45
CA ALA A 260 9.60 -12.14 -9.17
C ALA A 260 11.05 -11.65 -9.32
N SER A 261 11.75 -12.07 -10.38
CA SER A 261 13.13 -11.65 -10.66
C SER A 261 13.52 -11.90 -12.12
N ARG A 262 14.52 -11.16 -12.61
CA ARG A 262 15.16 -11.34 -13.93
C ARG A 262 16.68 -11.25 -13.78
N SER A 263 17.44 -11.99 -14.58
CA SER A 263 18.89 -11.81 -14.69
C SER A 263 19.23 -10.45 -15.32
N LEU A 264 20.45 -9.96 -15.10
CA LEU A 264 20.91 -8.71 -15.71
C LEU A 264 20.94 -8.80 -17.24
N ALA A 265 21.30 -9.96 -17.79
CA ALA A 265 21.30 -10.23 -19.23
C ALA A 265 19.88 -10.42 -19.81
N ASP A 266 18.87 -10.39 -18.93
CA ASP A 266 17.46 -10.58 -19.25
C ASP A 266 17.11 -11.92 -19.89
N ASP A 267 17.97 -12.94 -19.75
CA ASP A 267 17.82 -14.26 -20.35
C ASP A 267 17.17 -15.28 -19.39
N VAL A 268 17.18 -15.03 -18.08
CA VAL A 268 16.64 -15.92 -17.05
C VAL A 268 15.59 -15.20 -16.21
N TRP A 269 14.37 -15.72 -16.19
CA TRP A 269 13.24 -15.14 -15.47
C TRP A 269 12.78 -16.08 -14.36
N VAL A 270 12.43 -15.51 -13.21
CA VAL A 270 11.65 -16.17 -12.17
C VAL A 270 10.26 -15.55 -12.19
N VAL A 271 9.27 -16.34 -12.60
CA VAL A 271 7.87 -15.93 -12.66
C VAL A 271 7.14 -16.52 -11.45
N ARG A 272 6.36 -15.70 -10.76
CA ARG A 272 5.48 -16.12 -9.67
C ARG A 272 4.06 -16.24 -10.20
N SER A 273 3.43 -17.39 -9.95
CA SER A 273 2.02 -17.63 -10.17
C SER A 273 1.28 -17.73 -8.84
N GLN A 274 0.06 -17.21 -8.77
CA GLN A 274 -0.87 -17.44 -7.65
C GLN A 274 -2.30 -17.36 -8.18
N SER A 275 -3.25 -17.93 -7.45
CA SER A 275 -4.67 -17.67 -7.71
C SER A 275 -5.40 -17.47 -6.40
N ASP A 276 -6.73 -17.36 -6.41
CA ASP A 276 -7.48 -17.28 -5.15
C ASP A 276 -7.42 -18.59 -4.36
N THR A 277 -7.25 -19.70 -5.08
CA THR A 277 -7.30 -21.07 -4.55
C THR A 277 -5.98 -21.82 -4.66
N ALA A 278 -4.93 -21.17 -5.14
CA ALA A 278 -3.60 -21.74 -5.24
C ALA A 278 -2.55 -20.82 -4.62
N PRO A 279 -1.74 -21.32 -3.66
CA PRO A 279 -0.64 -20.54 -3.10
C PRO A 279 0.41 -20.23 -4.16
N ALA A 280 1.30 -19.30 -3.83
CA ALA A 280 2.37 -18.89 -4.74
C ALA A 280 3.25 -20.06 -5.19
N THR A 281 3.45 -20.20 -6.49
CA THR A 281 4.45 -21.08 -7.11
C THR A 281 5.40 -20.25 -7.96
N PHE A 282 6.69 -20.55 -7.89
CA PHE A 282 7.76 -19.88 -8.62
C PHE A 282 8.26 -20.79 -9.72
N TRP A 283 8.38 -20.22 -10.91
CA TRP A 283 8.74 -20.89 -12.15
C TRP A 283 10.02 -20.26 -12.69
N LEU A 284 10.98 -21.09 -13.05
CA LEU A 284 12.21 -20.69 -13.72
C LEU A 284 12.04 -20.85 -15.23
N LEU A 285 12.34 -19.78 -15.98
CA LEU A 285 12.45 -19.82 -17.43
C LEU A 285 13.88 -19.43 -17.83
N ALA A 286 14.61 -20.36 -18.45
CA ALA A 286 16.01 -20.20 -18.84
C ALA A 286 16.33 -21.02 -20.12
N PRO A 287 16.46 -20.40 -21.30
CA PRO A 287 16.21 -18.99 -21.58
C PRO A 287 14.71 -18.66 -21.44
N TYR A 288 14.38 -17.42 -21.09
CA TYR A 288 12.98 -17.07 -20.86
C TYR A 288 12.10 -17.15 -22.11
N THR A 289 12.66 -17.00 -23.32
CA THR A 289 11.91 -16.95 -24.58
C THR A 289 11.46 -18.32 -25.11
N SER A 290 12.21 -19.38 -24.81
CA SER A 290 11.95 -20.71 -25.36
C SER A 290 11.99 -21.83 -24.32
N GLY A 291 12.50 -21.57 -23.12
CA GLY A 291 12.48 -22.53 -22.02
C GLY A 291 11.05 -22.83 -21.59
N SER A 292 10.73 -24.12 -21.45
CA SER A 292 9.51 -24.54 -20.76
C SER A 292 9.59 -24.10 -19.30
N PRO A 293 8.49 -23.54 -18.72
CA PRO A 293 8.49 -23.14 -17.32
C PRO A 293 8.79 -24.34 -16.43
N ARG A 294 9.90 -24.27 -15.67
CA ARG A 294 10.26 -25.32 -14.71
C ARG A 294 9.89 -24.85 -13.32
N GLU A 295 9.12 -25.64 -12.58
CA GLU A 295 8.83 -25.31 -11.20
C GLU A 295 10.13 -25.24 -10.37
N LEU A 296 10.33 -24.11 -9.68
CA LEU A 296 11.45 -23.88 -8.79
C LEU A 296 11.06 -24.13 -7.32
N LEU A 297 9.90 -23.58 -6.91
CA LEU A 297 9.42 -23.63 -5.54
C LEU A 297 7.90 -23.44 -5.50
N CYS A 298 7.20 -24.27 -4.73
CA CYS A 298 5.83 -23.98 -4.29
C CYS A 298 5.86 -23.52 -2.83
N ALA A 299 5.28 -22.35 -2.52
CA ALA A 299 5.35 -21.77 -1.18
C ALA A 299 4.62 -22.62 -0.11
N ARG A 300 3.60 -23.39 -0.51
CA ARG A 300 2.83 -24.26 0.37
C ARG A 300 2.53 -25.60 -0.33
N PRO A 301 3.52 -26.51 -0.43
CA PRO A 301 3.37 -27.74 -1.20
C PRO A 301 2.30 -28.68 -0.66
N ALA A 302 1.98 -28.61 0.64
CA ALA A 302 0.89 -29.38 1.25
C ALA A 302 -0.51 -29.02 0.73
N LEU A 303 -0.67 -27.88 0.05
CA LEU A 303 -1.93 -27.45 -0.56
C LEU A 303 -2.03 -27.80 -2.04
N ARG A 304 -1.04 -28.51 -2.61
CA ARG A 304 -1.09 -28.94 -4.01
C ARG A 304 -2.27 -29.88 -4.24
N GLY A 305 -2.95 -29.69 -5.38
CA GLY A 305 -4.14 -30.47 -5.75
C GLY A 305 -5.40 -30.13 -4.95
N LEU A 306 -5.34 -29.21 -3.97
CA LEU A 306 -6.50 -28.84 -3.15
C LEU A 306 -7.22 -27.59 -3.66
N SER A 307 -6.85 -27.03 -4.81
CA SER A 307 -7.50 -25.83 -5.38
C SER A 307 -9.03 -26.01 -5.54
N ALA A 308 -9.48 -27.20 -5.96
CA ALA A 308 -10.91 -27.53 -6.04
C ALA A 308 -11.63 -27.52 -4.68
N ALA A 309 -10.90 -27.78 -3.57
CA ALA A 309 -11.44 -27.76 -2.21
C ALA A 309 -11.35 -26.37 -1.54
N LEU A 310 -10.46 -25.50 -2.01
CA LEU A 310 -10.27 -24.13 -1.53
C LEU A 310 -11.27 -23.18 -2.18
N SER A 311 -11.65 -22.09 -1.51
CA SER A 311 -12.73 -21.21 -1.96
C SER A 311 -12.22 -20.02 -2.78
N PRO A 312 -12.65 -19.80 -4.04
CA PRO A 312 -12.33 -18.58 -4.79
C PRO A 312 -12.92 -17.32 -4.14
N MET A 313 -12.38 -16.19 -4.56
CA MET A 313 -12.70 -14.87 -4.06
C MET A 313 -13.43 -14.07 -5.14
N ALA A 314 -14.53 -13.42 -4.76
CA ALA A 314 -15.28 -12.53 -5.63
C ALA A 314 -15.04 -11.07 -5.21
N ALA A 315 -14.77 -10.20 -6.18
CA ALA A 315 -14.75 -8.77 -5.91
C ALA A 315 -16.19 -8.25 -5.73
N VAL A 316 -16.38 -7.37 -4.75
CA VAL A 316 -17.67 -6.75 -4.43
C VAL A 316 -17.54 -5.24 -4.38
N SER A 317 -18.67 -4.54 -4.55
CA SER A 317 -18.77 -3.10 -4.33
C SER A 317 -19.93 -2.83 -3.39
N ILE A 318 -19.62 -2.27 -2.24
CA ILE A 318 -20.53 -2.09 -1.12
C ILE A 318 -20.93 -0.62 -1.07
N PRO A 319 -22.23 -0.28 -1.19
CA PRO A 319 -22.69 1.10 -1.04
C PRO A 319 -22.60 1.53 0.44
N ALA A 320 -21.82 2.56 0.71
CA ALA A 320 -21.80 3.24 2.00
C ALA A 320 -23.04 4.13 2.17
N ARG A 321 -23.35 4.49 3.41
CA ARG A 321 -24.51 5.32 3.78
C ARG A 321 -24.49 6.72 3.17
N ASP A 322 -23.31 7.23 2.83
CA ASP A 322 -23.11 8.54 2.20
C ASP A 322 -22.98 8.45 0.67
N GLY A 323 -23.21 7.27 0.09
CA GLY A 323 -23.17 7.03 -1.35
C GLY A 323 -21.78 6.68 -1.89
N GLU A 324 -20.75 6.60 -1.04
CA GLU A 324 -19.43 6.10 -1.45
C GLU A 324 -19.49 4.61 -1.83
N GLN A 325 -18.71 4.21 -2.83
CA GLN A 325 -18.64 2.80 -3.23
C GLN A 325 -17.38 2.17 -2.64
N LEU A 326 -17.55 1.33 -1.62
CA LEU A 326 -16.46 0.65 -0.94
C LEU A 326 -16.07 -0.62 -1.71
N PRO A 327 -14.84 -0.72 -2.22
CA PRO A 327 -14.34 -1.97 -2.79
C PRO A 327 -14.23 -3.04 -1.71
N GLY A 328 -14.38 -4.31 -2.09
CA GLY A 328 -14.19 -5.39 -1.15
C GLY A 328 -14.05 -6.73 -1.84
N TYR A 329 -13.87 -7.76 -1.02
CA TYR A 329 -13.68 -9.13 -1.47
C TYR A 329 -14.50 -10.08 -0.61
N LEU A 330 -15.24 -10.98 -1.26
CA LEU A 330 -16.08 -11.99 -0.62
C LEU A 330 -15.56 -13.38 -0.96
N THR A 331 -15.30 -14.17 0.07
CA THR A 331 -15.03 -15.60 -0.05
C THR A 331 -16.10 -16.39 0.67
N LEU A 332 -16.84 -17.21 -0.07
CA LEU A 332 -17.84 -18.11 0.50
C LEU A 332 -17.28 -19.53 0.64
N PRO A 333 -17.69 -20.30 1.66
CA PRO A 333 -17.43 -21.72 1.70
C PRO A 333 -17.92 -22.39 0.41
N ARG A 334 -17.22 -23.44 -0.06
CA ARG A 334 -17.58 -24.14 -1.31
C ARG A 334 -19.06 -24.55 -1.39
N ALA A 335 -19.63 -25.04 -0.28
CA ALA A 335 -21.04 -25.43 -0.20
C ALA A 335 -22.04 -24.27 -0.39
N HIS A 336 -21.58 -23.02 -0.24
CA HIS A 336 -22.42 -21.81 -0.24
C HIS A 336 -22.17 -20.91 -1.46
N GLN A 337 -21.31 -21.30 -2.41
CA GLN A 337 -20.99 -20.44 -3.56
C GLN A 337 -22.20 -20.05 -4.41
N ARG A 338 -23.24 -20.91 -4.44
CA ARG A 338 -24.49 -20.63 -5.15
C ARG A 338 -25.24 -19.40 -4.60
N LEU A 339 -25.01 -19.01 -3.34
CA LEU A 339 -25.56 -17.75 -2.77
C LEU A 339 -25.11 -16.51 -3.54
N TRP A 340 -23.92 -16.56 -4.14
CA TRP A 340 -23.34 -15.45 -4.89
C TRP A 340 -23.58 -15.56 -6.40
N SER A 341 -23.55 -16.78 -6.94
CA SER A 341 -23.69 -17.03 -8.38
C SER A 341 -25.14 -17.03 -8.88
N ALA A 342 -26.11 -17.28 -8.01
CA ALA A 342 -27.52 -17.24 -8.39
C ALA A 342 -28.14 -15.93 -7.90
N GLY A 343 -28.61 -15.10 -8.83
CA GLY A 343 -29.65 -14.12 -8.51
C GLY A 343 -30.86 -14.89 -8.01
N ALA A 344 -30.95 -15.04 -6.69
CA ALA A 344 -31.72 -16.09 -5.99
C ALA A 344 -33.20 -16.07 -6.38
N SER A 345 -33.57 -16.85 -7.38
CA SER A 345 -34.96 -17.03 -7.83
C SER A 345 -35.59 -18.33 -7.34
N ASP A 346 -34.84 -19.18 -6.63
CA ASP A 346 -35.37 -20.36 -5.92
C ASP A 346 -34.89 -20.39 -4.47
N ALA A 347 -35.68 -19.77 -3.60
CA ALA A 347 -35.44 -19.72 -2.15
C ALA A 347 -35.59 -21.08 -1.46
N SER A 348 -36.16 -22.10 -2.12
CA SER A 348 -36.46 -23.39 -1.49
C SER A 348 -35.26 -24.34 -1.41
N SER A 349 -34.23 -24.14 -2.25
CA SER A 349 -33.05 -24.99 -2.36
C SER A 349 -31.74 -24.32 -1.91
N THR A 350 -31.83 -23.11 -1.36
CA THR A 350 -30.68 -22.31 -0.95
C THR A 350 -30.35 -22.59 0.52
N PRO A 351 -29.12 -23.08 0.86
CA PRO A 351 -28.74 -23.30 2.25
C PRO A 351 -28.79 -22.00 3.05
N PRO A 352 -29.07 -22.04 4.36
CA PRO A 352 -29.05 -20.85 5.20
C PRO A 352 -27.67 -20.19 5.12
N PRO A 353 -27.58 -18.85 5.24
CA PRO A 353 -26.29 -18.17 5.14
C PRO A 353 -25.30 -18.69 6.19
N PRO A 354 -24.02 -18.88 5.83
CA PRO A 354 -22.99 -19.30 6.77
C PRO A 354 -22.74 -18.20 7.82
N PRO A 355 -22.08 -18.51 8.96
CA PRO A 355 -21.48 -17.45 9.76
C PRO A 355 -20.52 -16.63 8.89
N LEU A 356 -20.42 -15.34 9.13
CA LEU A 356 -19.56 -14.45 8.38
C LEU A 356 -18.50 -13.83 9.29
N VAL A 357 -17.27 -13.76 8.81
CA VAL A 357 -16.18 -13.00 9.43
C VAL A 357 -15.90 -11.78 8.56
N LEU A 358 -16.08 -10.60 9.15
CA LEU A 358 -15.67 -9.34 8.54
C LEU A 358 -14.20 -9.11 8.87
N CYS A 359 -13.33 -9.32 7.89
CA CYS A 359 -11.88 -9.18 8.01
C CYS A 359 -11.46 -7.76 7.64
N ILE A 360 -10.80 -7.06 8.56
CA ILE A 360 -10.40 -5.67 8.41
C ILE A 360 -8.89 -5.58 8.34
N HIS A 361 -8.38 -5.06 7.22
CA HIS A 361 -6.96 -4.91 6.98
C HIS A 361 -6.31 -3.91 7.95
N GLY A 362 -5.02 -4.11 8.19
CA GLY A 362 -4.16 -3.21 8.96
C GLY A 362 -3.86 -1.93 8.20
N GLY A 363 -3.14 -0.99 8.85
CA GLY A 363 -2.75 0.32 8.31
C GLY A 363 -3.92 1.19 7.81
N PRO A 364 -4.09 2.43 8.28
CA PRO A 364 -5.21 3.27 7.80
C PRO A 364 -5.21 3.48 6.28
N ASN A 365 -4.06 3.27 5.63
CA ASN A 365 -3.83 3.45 4.20
C ASN A 365 -3.36 2.16 3.48
N GLU A 366 -3.49 0.96 4.07
CA GLU A 366 -3.31 -0.29 3.31
C GLU A 366 -4.61 -0.66 2.57
N ARG A 367 -4.67 -1.86 2.00
CA ARG A 367 -5.89 -2.46 1.42
C ARG A 367 -5.73 -3.97 1.29
N ASP A 368 -6.85 -4.64 1.11
CA ASP A 368 -6.91 -6.03 0.67
C ASP A 368 -6.78 -6.12 -0.87
N TYR A 369 -6.39 -7.31 -1.33
CA TYR A 369 -6.22 -7.62 -2.76
C TYR A 369 -6.80 -9.00 -3.05
N ALA A 370 -7.22 -9.20 -4.31
CA ALA A 370 -7.57 -10.52 -4.79
C ALA A 370 -6.36 -11.48 -4.73
N GLY A 371 -6.59 -12.71 -4.30
CA GLY A 371 -5.60 -13.79 -4.34
C GLY A 371 -5.67 -14.71 -3.14
N PHE A 372 -4.72 -15.64 -3.07
CA PHE A 372 -4.64 -16.62 -1.99
C PHE A 372 -4.27 -15.94 -0.66
N ASP A 373 -5.22 -15.93 0.27
CA ASP A 373 -4.98 -15.59 1.67
C ASP A 373 -5.20 -16.83 2.57
N PRO A 374 -4.19 -17.28 3.34
CA PRO A 374 -4.30 -18.49 4.16
C PRO A 374 -5.32 -18.37 5.31
N TRP A 375 -5.56 -17.18 5.85
CA TRP A 375 -6.57 -16.95 6.89
C TRP A 375 -7.97 -17.02 6.30
N VAL A 376 -8.19 -16.37 5.16
CA VAL A 376 -9.46 -16.42 4.43
C VAL A 376 -9.79 -17.87 4.07
N GLN A 377 -8.82 -18.62 3.52
CA GLN A 377 -9.01 -20.03 3.16
C GLN A 377 -9.28 -20.91 4.38
N LEU A 378 -8.60 -20.69 5.50
CA LEU A 378 -8.84 -21.42 6.74
C LEU A 378 -10.28 -21.21 7.26
N LEU A 379 -10.75 -19.96 7.27
CA LEU A 379 -12.11 -19.62 7.72
C LEU A 379 -13.17 -20.21 6.78
N ALA A 380 -12.96 -20.08 5.48
CA ALA A 380 -13.84 -20.67 4.46
C ALA A 380 -13.92 -22.21 4.56
N ALA A 381 -12.79 -22.88 4.77
CA ALA A 381 -12.73 -24.33 4.99
C ALA A 381 -13.45 -24.77 6.28
N ARG A 382 -13.68 -23.87 7.23
CA ARG A 382 -14.48 -24.09 8.45
C ARG A 382 -15.94 -23.68 8.30
N GLY A 383 -16.39 -23.43 7.07
CA GLY A 383 -17.78 -23.14 6.77
C GLY A 383 -18.19 -21.70 7.07
N MET A 384 -17.23 -20.78 7.22
CA MET A 384 -17.51 -19.36 7.43
C MET A 384 -17.31 -18.57 6.13
N ALA A 385 -18.23 -17.66 5.81
CA ALA A 385 -17.98 -16.63 4.82
C ALA A 385 -16.96 -15.62 5.35
N VAL A 386 -16.19 -15.04 4.45
CA VAL A 386 -15.25 -13.98 4.77
C VAL A 386 -15.52 -12.79 3.87
N LEU A 387 -15.75 -11.63 4.46
CA LEU A 387 -15.91 -10.37 3.76
C LEU A 387 -14.77 -9.45 4.19
N SER A 388 -14.02 -8.96 3.21
CA SER A 388 -13.04 -7.89 3.34
C SER A 388 -13.60 -6.63 2.71
N VAL A 389 -13.40 -5.48 3.35
CA VAL A 389 -13.80 -4.18 2.82
C VAL A 389 -12.60 -3.23 2.88
N ASP A 390 -12.32 -2.63 1.73
CA ASP A 390 -11.39 -1.52 1.61
C ASP A 390 -12.17 -0.25 1.94
N TYR A 391 -12.10 0.15 3.21
CA TYR A 391 -12.78 1.33 3.74
C TYR A 391 -12.14 2.63 3.22
N ARG A 392 -12.83 3.76 3.36
CA ARG A 392 -12.28 5.06 3.00
C ARG A 392 -10.93 5.28 3.69
N GLY A 393 -9.92 5.73 2.94
CA GLY A 393 -8.53 5.74 3.41
C GLY A 393 -7.64 4.70 2.72
N SER A 394 -8.21 3.57 2.28
CA SER A 394 -7.43 2.54 1.60
C SER A 394 -6.79 3.08 0.31
N THR A 395 -5.54 2.70 0.06
CA THR A 395 -4.79 3.19 -1.11
C THR A 395 -5.13 2.43 -2.37
N GLY A 396 -4.65 2.87 -3.54
CA GLY A 396 -4.89 2.15 -4.80
C GLY A 396 -6.14 2.58 -5.56
N TYR A 397 -7.00 3.40 -4.93
CA TYR A 397 -8.26 3.90 -5.48
C TYR A 397 -8.22 5.42 -5.73
N GLY A 398 -7.03 5.99 -5.87
CA GLY A 398 -6.84 7.41 -6.11
C GLY A 398 -6.79 8.26 -4.83
N ARG A 399 -6.33 9.49 -5.01
CA ARG A 399 -6.08 10.48 -3.96
C ARG A 399 -7.35 10.84 -3.21
N ARG A 400 -8.49 10.98 -3.90
CA ARG A 400 -9.78 11.32 -3.30
C ARG A 400 -10.17 10.27 -2.27
N PHE A 401 -10.20 8.99 -2.64
CA PHE A 401 -10.66 7.91 -1.77
C PHE A 401 -9.73 7.74 -0.55
N CYS A 402 -8.42 7.82 -0.75
CA CYS A 402 -7.43 7.81 0.33
C CYS A 402 -7.64 9.00 1.30
N ASN A 403 -7.89 10.21 0.79
CA ASN A 403 -8.05 11.40 1.61
C ASN A 403 -9.38 11.46 2.37
N LEU A 404 -10.36 10.60 2.07
CA LEU A 404 -11.63 10.55 2.80
C LEU A 404 -11.45 10.19 4.29
N ALA A 405 -10.35 9.55 4.67
CA ALA A 405 -9.99 9.23 6.05
C ALA A 405 -9.32 10.40 6.80
N HIS A 406 -8.83 11.42 6.11
CA HIS A 406 -8.08 12.51 6.74
C HIS A 406 -8.96 13.30 7.71
N GLY A 407 -8.64 13.20 9.00
CA GLY A 407 -9.44 13.81 10.08
C GLY A 407 -10.79 13.14 10.32
N ASN A 408 -11.07 11.99 9.67
CA ASN A 408 -12.36 11.32 9.68
C ASN A 408 -12.24 9.82 10.02
N VAL A 409 -11.66 9.51 11.18
CA VAL A 409 -11.58 8.12 11.69
C VAL A 409 -12.98 7.52 11.87
N ARG A 410 -13.97 8.33 12.26
CA ARG A 410 -15.37 7.89 12.41
C ARG A 410 -15.93 7.34 11.09
N GLY A 411 -15.68 8.00 9.97
CA GLY A 411 -16.12 7.52 8.66
C GLY A 411 -15.56 6.14 8.30
N MET A 412 -14.35 5.82 8.75
CA MET A 412 -13.75 4.48 8.55
C MET A 412 -14.51 3.40 9.33
N HIS A 413 -14.93 3.69 10.58
CA HIS A 413 -15.80 2.78 11.35
C HIS A 413 -17.19 2.65 10.71
N GLU A 414 -17.73 3.73 10.17
CA GLU A 414 -19.02 3.73 9.49
C GLU A 414 -18.99 2.86 8.22
N ASP A 415 -17.91 2.89 7.44
CA ASP A 415 -17.73 2.05 6.26
C ASP A 415 -17.68 0.55 6.61
N VAL A 416 -16.95 0.21 7.67
CA VAL A 416 -16.90 -1.17 8.20
C VAL A 416 -18.30 -1.64 8.62
N GLU A 417 -19.08 -0.77 9.27
CA GLU A 417 -20.46 -1.09 9.60
C GLU A 417 -21.35 -1.19 8.36
N ASP A 418 -21.14 -0.37 7.35
CA ASP A 418 -21.92 -0.39 6.11
C ASP A 418 -21.69 -1.71 5.36
N ALA A 419 -20.47 -2.24 5.36
CA ALA A 419 -20.18 -3.59 4.89
C ALA A 419 -20.94 -4.68 5.68
N ARG A 420 -21.02 -4.56 7.01
CA ARG A 420 -21.81 -5.50 7.84
C ARG A 420 -23.29 -5.44 7.49
N ARG A 421 -23.87 -4.24 7.39
CA ARG A 421 -25.28 -4.01 7.07
C ARG A 421 -25.61 -4.51 5.66
N TRP A 422 -24.73 -4.26 4.70
CA TRP A 422 -24.85 -4.78 3.34
C TRP A 422 -24.86 -6.31 3.31
N ALA A 423 -23.97 -6.98 4.06
CA ALA A 423 -23.95 -8.44 4.14
C ALA A 423 -25.25 -9.04 4.72
N VAL A 424 -25.87 -8.36 5.69
CA VAL A 424 -27.19 -8.74 6.21
C VAL A 424 -28.28 -8.52 5.17
N ALA A 425 -28.33 -7.32 4.58
CA ALA A 425 -29.38 -6.93 3.64
C ALA A 425 -29.39 -7.78 2.36
N THR A 426 -28.23 -8.27 1.93
CA THR A 426 -28.06 -9.16 0.77
C THR A 426 -28.25 -10.64 1.10
N GLY A 427 -28.54 -10.99 2.36
CA GLY A 427 -28.72 -12.37 2.79
C GLY A 427 -27.44 -13.20 2.85
N LEU A 428 -26.26 -12.56 2.80
CA LEU A 428 -24.95 -13.22 2.93
C LEU A 428 -24.66 -13.67 4.37
N ALA A 429 -25.27 -13.00 5.35
CA ALA A 429 -25.11 -13.33 6.76
C ALA A 429 -26.39 -13.05 7.58
N ALA A 430 -26.62 -13.87 8.60
CA ALA A 430 -27.60 -13.54 9.62
C ALA A 430 -27.02 -12.50 10.61
N PRO A 431 -27.79 -11.50 11.08
CA PRO A 431 -27.28 -10.43 11.96
C PRO A 431 -26.51 -10.92 13.20
N HIS A 432 -26.99 -12.00 13.82
CA HIS A 432 -26.43 -12.59 15.03
C HIS A 432 -25.32 -13.63 14.77
N ARG A 433 -24.83 -13.76 13.52
CA ARG A 433 -23.79 -14.72 13.12
C ARG A 433 -22.61 -14.05 12.41
N ILE A 434 -22.35 -12.78 12.73
CA ILE A 434 -21.24 -12.02 12.17
C ILE A 434 -20.17 -11.83 13.24
N ALA A 435 -18.94 -12.23 12.95
CA ALA A 435 -17.76 -11.88 13.72
C ALA A 435 -16.96 -10.78 13.00
N ILE A 436 -16.18 -10.00 13.76
CA ILE A 436 -15.22 -9.04 13.20
C ILE A 436 -13.80 -9.44 13.61
N LEU A 437 -12.86 -9.37 12.67
CA LEU A 437 -11.47 -9.71 12.86
C LEU A 437 -10.58 -8.62 12.26
N GLY A 438 -9.59 -8.14 13.01
CA GLY A 438 -8.61 -7.21 12.46
C GLY A 438 -7.30 -7.15 13.26
N ALA A 439 -6.23 -6.71 12.59
CA ALA A 439 -4.92 -6.52 13.20
C ALA A 439 -4.39 -5.09 12.98
N SER A 440 -3.55 -4.59 13.89
CA SER A 440 -3.03 -3.22 13.86
C SER A 440 -4.19 -2.20 13.79
N TRP A 441 -4.22 -1.32 12.79
CA TRP A 441 -5.34 -0.40 12.55
C TRP A 441 -6.68 -1.12 12.35
N GLY A 442 -6.71 -2.26 11.65
CA GLY A 442 -7.91 -3.07 11.53
C GLY A 442 -8.36 -3.65 12.87
N GLY A 443 -7.42 -3.91 13.78
CA GLY A 443 -7.73 -4.30 15.17
C GLY A 443 -8.33 -3.15 15.96
N TYR A 444 -7.85 -1.92 15.76
CA TYR A 444 -8.47 -0.71 16.31
C TYR A 444 -9.91 -0.53 15.79
N LEU A 445 -10.13 -0.69 14.48
CA LEU A 445 -11.47 -0.63 13.88
C LEU A 445 -12.39 -1.74 14.44
N ALA A 446 -11.87 -2.95 14.62
CA ALA A 446 -12.60 -4.08 15.22
C ALA A 446 -13.02 -3.82 16.67
N LEU A 447 -12.15 -3.23 17.49
CA LEU A 447 -12.49 -2.82 18.87
C LEU A 447 -13.53 -1.70 18.90
N GLY A 448 -13.42 -0.70 18.01
CA GLY A 448 -14.43 0.36 17.91
C GLY A 448 -15.81 -0.20 17.54
N GLY A 449 -15.87 -1.13 16.59
CA GLY A 449 -17.12 -1.82 16.24
C GLY A 449 -17.78 -2.56 17.42
N ALA A 450 -16.98 -3.02 18.38
CA ALA A 450 -17.45 -3.67 19.60
C ALA A 450 -17.90 -2.70 20.70
N THR A 451 -17.34 -1.48 20.73
CA THR A 451 -17.49 -0.52 21.85
C THR A 451 -18.37 0.69 21.55
N GLU A 452 -18.54 1.07 20.28
CA GLU A 452 -19.47 2.14 19.84
C GLU A 452 -20.95 1.81 20.14
N VAL A 453 -21.22 0.62 20.66
CA VAL A 453 -22.50 0.17 21.26
C VAL A 453 -23.05 1.15 22.31
N ALA A 454 -22.22 1.98 22.94
CA ALA A 454 -22.68 2.82 24.06
C ALA A 454 -23.28 4.19 23.66
N ALA A 455 -23.04 4.72 22.45
CA ALA A 455 -23.35 6.12 22.14
C ALA A 455 -24.51 6.34 21.14
N THR A 456 -24.90 5.33 20.37
CA THR A 456 -25.88 5.46 19.26
C THR A 456 -27.22 4.77 19.53
N THR A 457 -27.44 4.21 20.71
CA THR A 457 -28.68 3.49 21.13
C THR A 457 -29.92 4.36 21.32
N ALA A 458 -29.99 5.55 20.71
CA ALA A 458 -31.16 6.42 20.79
C ALA A 458 -32.09 6.36 19.56
N LEU A 459 -31.79 5.57 18.52
CA LEU A 459 -32.55 5.59 17.26
C LEU A 459 -32.98 4.23 16.68
N ASP A 460 -32.62 3.10 17.29
CA ASP A 460 -33.10 1.78 16.87
C ASP A 460 -33.84 1.10 18.04
N ASP A 461 -35.17 1.17 18.03
CA ASP A 461 -36.06 0.65 19.10
C ASP A 461 -36.02 -0.89 19.28
N ASP A 462 -35.26 -1.61 18.45
CA ASP A 462 -35.05 -3.07 18.54
C ASP A 462 -33.61 -3.50 18.92
N ALA A 463 -32.69 -2.55 19.13
CA ALA A 463 -31.25 -2.85 19.31
C ALA A 463 -30.83 -3.23 20.75
N ALA A 464 -31.75 -3.21 21.72
CA ALA A 464 -31.38 -3.27 23.13
C ALA A 464 -30.98 -4.67 23.68
N ALA A 465 -31.07 -5.75 22.90
CA ALA A 465 -30.98 -7.11 23.45
C ALA A 465 -29.90 -8.04 22.87
N SER A 466 -29.15 -7.66 21.83
CA SER A 466 -28.15 -8.56 21.21
C SER A 466 -26.86 -7.85 20.81
N PRO A 467 -25.68 -8.47 21.03
CA PRO A 467 -24.41 -7.88 20.63
C PRO A 467 -24.33 -7.75 19.10
N ARG A 468 -23.78 -6.63 18.62
CA ARG A 468 -23.61 -6.30 17.19
C ARG A 468 -22.81 -7.34 16.41
N TYR A 469 -21.85 -7.97 17.09
CA TYR A 469 -21.02 -9.05 16.59
C TYR A 469 -21.11 -10.25 17.53
N ALA A 470 -21.21 -11.45 16.97
CA ALA A 470 -21.16 -12.71 17.69
C ALA A 470 -19.77 -12.98 18.31
N ALA A 471 -18.71 -12.43 17.71
CA ALA A 471 -17.35 -12.47 18.22
C ALA A 471 -16.52 -11.29 17.69
N VAL A 472 -15.54 -10.85 18.48
CA VAL A 472 -14.60 -9.78 18.14
C VAL A 472 -13.19 -10.30 18.36
N VAL A 473 -12.36 -10.29 17.32
CA VAL A 473 -10.95 -10.67 17.38
C VAL A 473 -10.11 -9.47 16.96
N ALA A 474 -9.43 -8.85 17.91
CA ALA A 474 -8.60 -7.68 17.66
C ALA A 474 -7.15 -7.95 18.07
N ILE A 475 -6.22 -7.82 17.13
CA ILE A 475 -4.78 -7.93 17.36
C ILE A 475 -4.20 -6.53 17.32
N VAL A 476 -4.11 -5.86 18.47
CA VAL A 476 -3.61 -4.48 18.56
C VAL A 476 -2.25 -4.47 19.24
N PRO A 477 -1.22 -3.81 18.68
CA PRO A 477 0.02 -3.59 19.43
C PRO A 477 -0.30 -2.71 20.65
N LEU A 478 -0.12 -3.27 21.85
CA LEU A 478 -0.18 -2.52 23.10
C LEU A 478 0.93 -1.48 23.10
N VAL A 479 0.62 -0.24 22.70
CA VAL A 479 1.43 0.90 23.11
C VAL A 479 1.01 1.17 24.54
N ALA A 480 1.80 0.70 25.50
CA ALA A 480 1.66 1.09 26.90
C ALA A 480 1.88 2.60 26.99
N VAL A 481 0.78 3.37 26.97
CA VAL A 481 0.81 4.76 27.37
C VAL A 481 0.77 4.73 28.90
N GLY A 482 1.97 4.68 29.49
CA GLY A 482 2.19 4.82 30.92
C GLY A 482 2.11 6.27 31.37
#